data_AF-A0A1R1PGF6-F1
#
_entry.id   AF-A0A1R1PGF6-F1
#
_cell.length_a   1.000
_cell.length_b   1.000
_cell.length_c   1.000
_cell.angle_alpha   90.00
_cell.angle_beta   90.00
_cell.angle_gamma   90.00
#
_symmetry.space_group_name_H-M   'P 1'
#
loop_
_entity.id
_entity.type
_entity.pdbx_description
1 polymer ?
#
loop_
_entity_poly.entity_id
_entity_poly.type
_entity_poly.pdbx_seq_one_letter_code
_entity_poly.pdbx_strand_id
1 'polypeptide(L)'
;MLRSYLAKKRLELFQQNLIILKQSRLISTSKAAKNESDITKETTESNGDSYFIPGKRGYSPQFSPPKGCLAVPKAKKPLKQPEQLPPSKLENYQLSEKERGTKAGYKKEMKKLRYQYYKEFVANEAIKDKNAKQTLKLEAEEKRKAREKRIEEQREYFEKVLKDPYSPFNVLNPEGTTILSKIPDKNLQEKAKVSSENVANSESGSTKQSENLETSVVGTNTKDVLVESKEVEDILLKRSKLRPPRVTVEYPEEENRIAKQLRKQRRDNFEREVSQRRQELLLELYHEAENFITYENMEEKISEFFSGSELVDFYDLPTLLDNLSTNGGVLTSTESAKRDMDFENALDGTVGPRHGVGLSDVLEYKKNHESQP
;
A
#
# COMPACT_ATOMS: atom_id res chain seq x y z
N MET A 1 -3.82 -30.75 21.56
CA MET A 1 -3.03 -30.59 20.33
C MET A 1 -3.69 -29.64 19.31
N LEU A 2 -4.89 -29.94 18.79
CA LEU A 2 -5.56 -29.06 17.79
C LEU A 2 -5.86 -27.63 18.30
N ARG A 3 -6.27 -27.49 19.56
CA ARG A 3 -6.64 -26.18 20.13
C ARG A 3 -5.45 -25.21 20.26
N SER A 4 -4.26 -25.71 20.64
CA SER A 4 -3.07 -24.85 20.73
C SER A 4 -2.53 -24.47 19.34
N TYR A 5 -2.71 -25.33 18.35
CA TYR A 5 -2.39 -25.03 16.96
C TYR A 5 -3.29 -23.93 16.38
N LEU A 6 -4.60 -24.01 16.63
CA LEU A 6 -5.57 -22.97 16.24
C LEU A 6 -5.31 -21.62 16.91
N ALA A 7 -4.96 -21.62 18.19
CA ALA A 7 -4.61 -20.41 18.93
C ALA A 7 -3.34 -19.74 18.35
N LYS A 8 -2.30 -20.53 18.06
CA LYS A 8 -1.08 -20.03 17.39
C LYS A 8 -1.37 -19.45 16.01
N LYS A 9 -2.19 -20.13 15.20
CA LYS A 9 -2.54 -19.68 13.85
C LYS A 9 -3.36 -18.37 13.86
N ARG A 10 -4.25 -18.21 14.85
CA ARG A 10 -5.00 -16.95 15.06
C ARG A 10 -4.08 -15.81 15.49
N LEU A 11 -3.12 -16.07 16.37
CA LEU A 11 -2.13 -15.08 16.79
C LEU A 11 -1.24 -14.63 15.61
N GLU A 12 -0.79 -15.57 14.77
CA GLU A 12 -0.03 -15.26 13.56
C GLU A 12 -0.84 -14.42 12.56
N LEU A 13 -2.10 -14.77 12.30
CA LEU A 13 -3.00 -13.99 11.45
C LEU A 13 -3.23 -12.57 12.00
N PHE A 14 -3.40 -12.45 13.31
CA PHE A 14 -3.56 -11.15 13.97
C PHE A 14 -2.29 -10.30 13.82
N GLN A 15 -1.10 -10.88 14.03
CA GLN A 15 0.17 -10.20 13.84
C GLN A 15 0.39 -9.76 12.38
N GLN A 16 0.04 -10.63 11.42
CA GLN A 16 0.10 -10.29 9.99
C GLN A 16 -0.84 -9.14 9.64
N ASN A 17 -2.09 -9.16 10.12
CA ASN A 17 -3.05 -8.09 9.90
C ASN A 17 -2.58 -6.76 10.52
N LEU A 18 -1.93 -6.82 11.69
CA LEU A 18 -1.39 -5.64 12.37
C LEU A 18 -0.18 -5.06 11.62
N ILE A 19 0.64 -5.91 10.99
CA ILE A 19 1.72 -5.48 10.10
C ILE A 19 1.14 -4.81 8.84
N ILE A 20 0.12 -5.39 8.22
CA ILE A 20 -0.57 -4.82 7.04
C ILE A 20 -1.20 -3.46 7.38
N LEU A 21 -1.84 -3.33 8.55
CA LEU A 21 -2.41 -2.08 9.03
C LEU A 21 -1.33 -1.01 9.29
N LYS A 22 -0.19 -1.40 9.87
CA LYS A 22 0.95 -0.49 10.06
C LYS A 22 1.55 -0.05 8.72
N GLN A 23 1.71 -0.97 7.77
CA GLN A 23 2.21 -0.65 6.42
C GLN A 23 1.25 0.26 5.65
N SER A 24 -0.06 0.02 5.70
CA SER A 24 -1.06 0.87 5.03
C SER A 24 -1.09 2.31 5.58
N ARG A 25 -0.93 2.51 6.90
CA ARG A 25 -0.79 3.85 7.52
C ARG A 25 0.52 4.56 7.14
N LEU A 26 1.59 3.82 6.93
CA LEU A 26 2.87 4.39 6.43
C LEU A 26 2.79 4.74 4.94
N ILE A 27 2.03 3.99 4.15
CA ILE A 27 1.80 4.27 2.72
C ILE A 27 0.88 5.48 2.52
N SER A 28 -0.13 5.69 3.38
CA SER A 28 -1.03 6.86 3.28
C SER A 28 -0.33 8.17 3.65
N THR A 29 0.54 8.16 4.67
CA THR A 29 1.33 9.34 5.08
C THR A 29 2.51 9.61 4.15
N SER A 30 3.13 8.58 3.56
CA SER A 30 4.20 8.77 2.56
C SER A 30 3.69 9.20 1.19
N LYS A 31 2.46 8.89 0.78
CA LYS A 31 1.87 9.42 -0.46
C LYS A 31 1.58 10.93 -0.39
N ALA A 32 1.24 11.46 0.79
CA ALA A 32 1.13 12.90 1.01
C ALA A 32 2.50 13.60 1.00
N ALA A 33 3.56 12.96 1.50
CA ALA A 33 4.92 13.52 1.51
C ALA A 33 5.72 13.32 0.20
N LYS A 34 5.32 12.35 -0.66
CA LYS A 34 5.98 12.10 -1.95
C LYS A 34 5.62 13.13 -3.03
N ASN A 35 4.44 13.74 -2.96
CA ASN A 35 4.05 14.79 -3.90
C ASN A 35 4.84 16.11 -3.70
N GLU A 36 5.53 16.30 -2.58
CA GLU A 36 6.38 17.48 -2.35
C GLU A 36 7.89 17.21 -2.53
N SER A 37 8.33 15.94 -2.55
CA SER A 37 9.77 15.58 -2.60
C SER A 37 10.29 15.13 -3.96
N ASP A 38 9.41 14.87 -4.94
CA ASP A 38 9.81 14.48 -6.31
C ASP A 38 10.20 15.65 -7.23
N ILE A 39 10.25 16.89 -6.71
CA ILE A 39 10.77 18.06 -7.45
C ILE A 39 12.26 18.33 -7.16
N THR A 40 12.86 17.67 -6.18
CA THR A 40 14.27 17.90 -5.81
C THR A 40 15.04 16.60 -5.73
N LYS A 41 15.59 16.13 -6.85
CA LYS A 41 16.78 15.25 -6.93
C LYS A 41 17.19 15.02 -8.38
N GLU A 42 17.69 16.08 -9.01
CA GLU A 42 18.78 15.98 -9.98
C GLU A 42 19.83 16.99 -9.54
N THR A 43 20.60 16.61 -8.51
CA THR A 43 21.84 17.29 -8.14
C THR A 43 22.96 16.47 -8.76
N THR A 44 23.31 16.81 -9.99
CA THR A 44 24.70 16.72 -10.43
C THR A 44 25.47 17.77 -9.63
N GLU A 45 26.58 17.33 -9.06
CA GLU A 45 27.56 18.16 -8.37
C GLU A 45 28.06 19.25 -9.33
N SER A 46 27.54 20.45 -9.18
CA SER A 46 28.19 21.67 -9.67
C SER A 46 28.27 22.64 -8.51
N ASN A 47 29.49 22.79 -7.99
CA ASN A 47 29.87 23.87 -7.10
C ASN A 47 29.51 25.21 -7.75
N GLY A 48 28.43 25.84 -7.27
CA GLY A 48 27.95 27.14 -7.75
C GLY A 48 26.51 27.35 -7.31
N ASP A 49 26.29 28.31 -6.41
CA ASP A 49 25.00 28.74 -5.85
C ASP A 49 24.04 29.30 -6.92
N SER A 50 23.59 28.44 -7.84
CA SER A 50 22.61 28.78 -8.84
C SER A 50 21.26 28.18 -8.44
N TYR A 51 20.50 28.92 -7.63
CA TYR A 51 19.07 28.65 -7.39
C TYR A 51 18.25 28.61 -8.70
N PHE A 52 18.84 29.13 -9.78
CA PHE A 52 18.27 29.15 -11.11
C PHE A 52 18.32 27.77 -11.77
N ILE A 53 17.15 27.30 -12.20
CA ILE A 53 16.96 26.15 -13.08
C ILE A 53 16.17 26.67 -14.29
N PRO A 54 16.77 26.70 -15.50
CA PRO A 54 16.12 27.20 -16.71
C PRO A 54 14.74 26.58 -16.92
N GLY A 55 13.72 27.43 -17.12
CA GLY A 55 12.33 27.01 -17.37
C GLY A 55 11.60 26.39 -16.17
N LYS A 56 12.22 26.28 -14.99
CA LYS A 56 11.59 25.69 -13.80
C LYS A 56 11.56 26.62 -12.60
N ARG A 57 12.67 27.29 -12.27
CA ARG A 57 12.80 28.03 -10.99
C ARG A 57 13.88 29.11 -11.04
N GLY A 58 13.66 30.18 -10.29
CA GLY A 58 14.63 31.28 -10.11
C GLY A 58 14.64 32.28 -11.27
N TYR A 59 15.24 33.44 -11.03
CA TYR A 59 15.49 34.42 -12.08
C TYR A 59 16.67 33.98 -12.95
N SER A 60 16.54 34.19 -14.26
CA SER A 60 17.65 33.97 -15.20
C SER A 60 18.83 34.86 -14.82
N PRO A 61 20.09 34.39 -14.95
CA PRO A 61 21.27 35.21 -14.66
C PRO A 61 21.31 36.54 -15.44
N GLN A 62 20.67 36.58 -16.63
CA GLN A 62 20.61 37.77 -17.49
C GLN A 62 19.49 38.75 -17.09
N PHE A 63 18.52 38.32 -16.29
CA PHE A 63 17.38 39.13 -15.87
C PHE A 63 17.43 39.31 -14.36
N SER A 64 17.95 40.46 -13.91
CA SER A 64 17.97 40.80 -12.49
C SER A 64 16.54 40.82 -11.91
N PRO A 65 16.36 40.39 -10.64
CA PRO A 65 15.05 40.49 -10.00
C PRO A 65 14.61 41.97 -9.92
N PRO A 66 13.30 42.23 -9.83
CA PRO A 66 12.79 43.57 -9.59
C PRO A 66 13.43 44.24 -8.37
N LYS A 67 13.60 45.57 -8.42
CA LYS A 67 14.19 46.35 -7.32
C LYS A 67 13.45 46.04 -6.00
N GLY A 68 14.19 45.63 -4.97
CA GLY A 68 13.64 45.27 -3.66
C GLY A 68 13.29 43.78 -3.48
N CYS A 69 13.35 42.97 -4.53
CA CYS A 69 13.16 41.52 -4.45
C CYS A 69 14.51 40.79 -4.35
N LEU A 70 14.59 39.75 -3.51
CA LEU A 70 15.76 38.87 -3.46
C LEU A 70 15.71 37.89 -4.63
N ALA A 71 16.85 37.71 -5.33
CA ALA A 71 16.97 36.73 -6.42
C ALA A 71 16.73 35.29 -5.96
N VAL A 72 17.11 35.01 -4.72
CA VAL A 72 16.98 33.71 -4.07
C VAL A 72 16.08 33.89 -2.83
N PRO A 73 15.00 33.12 -2.69
CA PRO A 73 14.22 33.14 -1.46
C PRO A 73 15.08 32.68 -0.28
N LYS A 74 14.87 33.32 0.86
CA LYS A 74 15.62 33.07 2.08
C LYS A 74 15.48 31.60 2.46
N ALA A 75 16.60 30.96 2.79
CA ALA A 75 16.59 29.60 3.30
C ALA A 75 15.68 29.51 4.54
N LYS A 76 14.84 28.47 4.59
CA LYS A 76 14.02 28.20 5.78
C LYS A 76 14.97 27.96 6.96
N LYS A 77 14.80 28.72 8.04
CA LYS A 77 15.61 28.53 9.26
C LYS A 77 15.33 27.12 9.80
N PRO A 78 16.35 26.32 10.13
CA PRO A 78 16.11 25.03 10.75
C PRO A 78 15.39 25.22 12.09
N LEU A 79 14.54 24.26 12.45
CA LEU A 79 13.95 24.20 13.78
C LEU A 79 15.07 24.21 14.82
N LYS A 80 14.93 25.07 15.83
CA LYS A 80 15.89 25.17 16.94
C LYS A 80 15.87 23.85 17.71
N GLN A 81 17.04 23.38 18.12
CA GLN A 81 17.12 22.24 19.04
C GLN A 81 16.48 22.61 20.38
N PRO A 82 15.92 21.65 21.13
CA PRO A 82 15.31 21.92 22.44
C PRO A 82 16.31 22.57 23.42
N GLU A 83 17.60 22.27 23.30
CA GLU A 83 18.70 22.86 24.09
C GLU A 83 19.02 24.33 23.70
N GLN A 84 18.65 24.74 22.49
CA GLN A 84 18.87 26.11 21.98
C GLN A 84 17.70 27.04 22.28
N LEU A 85 16.67 26.56 22.99
CA LEU A 85 15.59 27.39 23.48
C LEU A 85 16.09 28.22 24.68
N PRO A 86 15.83 29.55 24.69
CA PRO A 86 16.24 30.37 25.82
C PRO A 86 15.52 29.89 27.08
N PRO A 87 16.23 29.64 28.20
CA PRO A 87 15.61 29.12 29.42
C PRO A 87 14.53 30.09 29.89
N SER A 88 13.37 29.55 30.28
CA SER A 88 12.31 30.39 30.80
C SER A 88 12.68 30.83 32.20
N LYS A 89 12.70 32.15 32.44
CA LYS A 89 12.88 32.72 33.79
C LYS A 89 11.84 32.20 34.82
N LEU A 90 10.78 31.53 34.36
CA LEU A 90 9.67 31.01 35.15
C LEU A 90 9.67 29.47 35.28
N GLU A 91 10.63 28.75 34.69
CA GLU A 91 10.69 27.27 34.80
C GLU A 91 10.80 26.83 36.27
N ASN A 92 11.67 27.49 37.03
CA ASN A 92 11.94 27.19 38.44
C ASN A 92 11.14 28.09 39.42
N TYR A 93 10.32 29.00 38.92
CA TYR A 93 9.56 29.92 39.78
C TYR A 93 8.34 29.20 40.35
N GLN A 94 8.25 29.14 41.68
CA GLN A 94 7.07 28.71 42.41
C GLN A 94 6.27 29.95 42.82
N LEU A 95 4.99 29.98 42.45
CA LEU A 95 4.08 31.03 42.88
C LEU A 95 3.82 30.90 44.37
N SER A 96 4.01 32.00 45.11
CA SER A 96 3.60 32.08 46.52
C SER A 96 2.07 32.00 46.62
N GLU A 97 1.55 31.47 47.73
CA GLU A 97 0.10 31.27 47.93
C GLU A 97 -0.70 32.56 47.77
N LYS A 98 -0.11 33.72 48.10
CA LYS A 98 -0.71 35.04 47.93
C LYS A 98 -0.89 35.44 46.45
N GLU A 99 -0.09 34.91 45.54
CA GLU A 99 -0.18 35.23 44.11
C GLU A 99 -1.11 34.29 43.34
N ARG A 100 -1.38 33.08 43.84
CA ARG A 100 -2.17 32.03 43.16
C ARG A 100 -3.63 32.40 42.85
N GLY A 101 -4.20 33.36 43.58
CA GLY A 101 -5.56 33.87 43.31
C GLY A 101 -5.62 35.12 42.43
N THR A 102 -4.47 35.72 42.09
CA THR A 102 -4.43 36.98 41.35
C THR A 102 -4.41 36.74 39.85
N LYS A 103 -5.00 37.66 39.06
CA LYS A 103 -4.92 37.66 37.59
C LYS A 103 -3.47 37.63 37.08
N ALA A 104 -2.53 38.19 37.86
CA ALA A 104 -1.10 38.17 37.54
C ALA A 104 -0.49 36.78 37.74
N GLY A 105 -0.85 36.07 38.82
CA GLY A 105 -0.45 34.68 39.07
C GLY A 105 -0.89 33.75 37.94
N TYR A 106 -2.16 33.82 37.56
CA TYR A 106 -2.68 33.05 36.42
C TYR A 106 -1.91 33.31 35.12
N LYS A 107 -1.56 34.56 34.80
CA LYS A 107 -0.76 34.88 33.61
C LYS A 107 0.65 34.26 33.68
N LYS A 108 1.27 34.21 34.86
CA LYS A 108 2.58 33.57 35.06
C LYS A 108 2.47 32.05 34.88
N GLU A 109 1.44 31.40 35.42
CA GLU A 109 1.17 29.96 35.23
C GLU A 109 0.96 29.63 33.75
N MET A 110 0.10 30.38 33.07
CA MET A 110 -0.15 30.18 31.64
C MET A 110 1.11 30.37 30.81
N LYS A 111 1.99 31.31 31.17
CA LYS A 111 3.27 31.50 30.48
C LYS A 111 4.21 30.32 30.70
N LYS A 112 4.26 29.75 31.91
CA LYS A 112 5.03 28.53 32.22
C LYS A 112 4.52 27.34 31.43
N LEU A 113 3.20 27.12 31.41
CA LEU A 113 2.55 26.01 30.70
C LEU A 113 2.79 26.11 29.19
N ARG A 114 2.62 27.30 28.59
CA ARG A 114 2.92 27.52 27.16
C ARG A 114 4.36 27.20 26.81
N TYR A 115 5.31 27.58 27.68
CA TYR A 115 6.72 27.31 27.46
C TYR A 115 7.04 25.81 27.56
N GLN A 116 6.48 25.11 28.56
CA GLN A 116 6.61 23.65 28.70
C GLN A 116 6.09 22.92 27.46
N TYR A 117 4.87 23.23 27.03
CA TYR A 117 4.28 22.63 25.84
C TYR A 117 5.12 22.88 24.59
N TYR A 118 5.64 24.09 24.42
CA TYR A 118 6.52 24.41 23.30
C TYR A 118 7.84 23.63 23.34
N LYS A 119 8.46 23.48 24.51
CA LYS A 119 9.68 22.69 24.71
C LYS A 119 9.45 21.22 24.37
N GLU A 120 8.34 20.65 24.83
CA GLU A 120 7.94 19.28 24.52
C GLU A 120 7.63 19.10 23.03
N PHE A 121 6.93 20.05 22.41
CA PHE A 121 6.63 20.05 20.99
C PHE A 121 7.92 19.99 20.14
N VAL A 122 8.89 20.85 20.43
CA VAL A 122 10.20 20.88 19.74
C VAL A 122 10.98 19.59 19.96
N ALA A 123 10.98 19.06 21.18
CA ALA A 123 11.63 17.77 21.48
C ALA A 123 10.99 16.61 20.71
N ASN A 124 9.65 16.57 20.64
CA ASN A 124 8.90 15.55 19.93
C ASN A 124 9.13 15.62 18.41
N GLU A 125 9.20 16.81 17.82
CA GLU A 125 9.57 16.95 16.40
C GLU A 125 10.99 16.45 16.14
N ALA A 126 11.95 16.78 17.00
CA ALA A 126 13.32 16.31 16.85
C ALA A 126 13.42 14.77 16.91
N ILE A 127 12.64 14.12 17.78
CA ILE A 127 12.55 12.65 17.86
C ILE A 127 11.92 12.08 16.59
N LYS A 128 10.81 12.68 16.11
CA LYS A 128 10.13 12.25 14.88
C LYS A 128 11.08 12.32 13.68
N ASP A 129 11.83 13.40 13.54
CA ASP A 129 12.80 13.58 12.47
C ASP A 129 13.95 12.56 12.53
N LYS A 130 14.44 12.24 13.73
CA LYS A 130 15.46 11.20 13.92
C LYS A 130 14.92 9.83 13.51
N ASN A 131 13.71 9.48 13.93
CA ASN A 131 13.06 8.21 13.58
C ASN A 131 12.78 8.12 12.07
N ALA A 132 12.30 9.20 11.45
CA ALA A 132 12.10 9.27 10.00
C ALA A 132 13.41 9.07 9.23
N LYS A 133 14.51 9.69 9.67
CA LYS A 133 15.83 9.49 9.06
C LYS A 133 16.35 8.06 9.22
N GLN A 134 16.13 7.44 10.38
CA GLN A 134 16.54 6.05 10.61
C GLN A 134 15.74 5.06 9.75
N THR A 135 14.41 5.22 9.70
CA THR A 135 13.56 4.37 8.84
C THR A 135 13.91 4.48 7.37
N LEU A 136 14.18 5.70 6.86
CA LEU A 136 14.63 5.90 5.48
C LEU A 136 15.98 5.23 5.19
N LYS A 137 16.91 5.23 6.16
CA LYS A 137 18.20 4.54 6.02
C LYS A 137 18.02 3.02 5.96
N LEU A 138 17.21 2.45 6.84
CA LEU A 138 16.92 1.02 6.86
C LEU A 138 16.23 0.58 5.55
N GLU A 139 15.24 1.33 5.09
CA GLU A 139 14.56 1.03 3.81
C GLU A 139 15.53 1.10 2.62
N ALA A 140 16.46 2.05 2.62
CA ALA A 140 17.49 2.16 1.58
C ALA A 140 18.46 0.98 1.60
N GLU A 141 18.87 0.53 2.79
CA GLU A 141 19.75 -0.65 2.96
C GLU A 141 19.06 -1.95 2.55
N GLU A 142 17.78 -2.15 2.90
CA GLU A 142 16.99 -3.30 2.47
C GLU A 142 16.86 -3.36 0.95
N LYS A 143 16.55 -2.22 0.31
CA LYS A 143 16.52 -2.12 -1.16
C LYS A 143 17.86 -2.42 -1.79
N ARG A 144 18.97 -2.01 -1.15
CA ARG A 144 20.32 -2.31 -1.64
C ARG A 144 20.60 -3.81 -1.58
N LYS A 145 20.32 -4.45 -0.45
CA LYS A 145 20.46 -5.91 -0.27
C LYS A 145 19.58 -6.69 -1.24
N ALA A 146 18.32 -6.28 -1.44
CA ALA A 146 17.42 -6.92 -2.39
C ALA A 146 17.93 -6.80 -3.84
N ARG A 147 18.55 -5.67 -4.19
CA ARG A 147 19.16 -5.47 -5.51
C ARG A 147 20.41 -6.34 -5.68
N GLU A 148 21.26 -6.41 -4.66
CA GLU A 148 22.45 -7.28 -4.67
C GLU A 148 22.06 -8.75 -4.85
N LYS A 149 21.07 -9.25 -4.11
CA LYS A 149 20.53 -10.61 -4.27
C LYS A 149 20.02 -10.90 -5.68
N ARG A 150 19.25 -9.98 -6.27
CA ARG A 150 18.78 -10.14 -7.66
C ARG A 150 19.92 -10.19 -8.68
N ILE A 151 20.97 -9.42 -8.45
CA ILE A 151 22.17 -9.44 -9.32
C ILE A 151 22.88 -10.79 -9.20
N GLU A 152 22.98 -11.33 -7.98
CA GLU A 152 23.58 -12.63 -7.71
C GLU A 152 22.78 -13.79 -8.33
N GLU A 153 21.45 -13.80 -8.13
CA GLU A 153 20.53 -14.75 -8.79
C GLU A 153 20.65 -14.71 -10.32
N GLN A 154 20.76 -13.52 -10.90
CA GLN A 154 20.96 -13.35 -12.34
C GLN A 154 22.32 -13.91 -12.78
N ARG A 155 23.40 -13.64 -12.04
CA ARG A 155 24.73 -14.18 -12.34
C ARG A 155 24.73 -15.70 -12.29
N GLU A 156 24.16 -16.29 -11.25
CA GLU A 156 24.03 -17.75 -11.13
C GLU A 156 23.21 -18.35 -12.28
N TYR A 157 22.11 -17.69 -12.66
CA TYR A 157 21.31 -18.11 -13.81
C TYR A 157 22.13 -18.08 -15.10
N PHE A 158 22.84 -16.99 -15.37
CA PHE A 158 23.71 -16.87 -16.55
C PHE A 158 24.82 -17.93 -16.55
N GLU A 159 25.45 -18.20 -15.41
CA GLU A 159 26.46 -19.25 -15.30
C GLU A 159 25.88 -20.64 -15.61
N LYS A 160 24.66 -20.94 -15.15
CA LYS A 160 23.97 -22.21 -15.46
C LYS A 160 23.63 -22.30 -16.95
N VAL A 161 23.10 -21.23 -17.53
CA VAL A 161 22.74 -21.12 -18.96
C VAL A 161 23.97 -21.28 -19.86
N LEU A 162 25.12 -20.75 -19.47
CA LEU A 162 26.38 -20.89 -20.22
C LEU A 162 26.97 -22.31 -20.14
N LYS A 163 26.85 -22.97 -18.97
CA LYS A 163 27.34 -24.34 -18.77
C LYS A 163 26.48 -25.41 -19.44
N ASP A 164 25.19 -25.13 -19.66
CA ASP A 164 24.26 -26.06 -20.29
C ASP A 164 24.41 -26.06 -21.82
N PRO A 165 24.89 -27.16 -22.44
CA PRO A 165 25.06 -27.23 -23.90
C PRO A 165 23.75 -27.17 -24.68
N TYR A 166 22.59 -27.43 -24.06
CA TYR A 166 21.27 -27.40 -24.71
C TYR A 166 20.42 -26.18 -24.34
N SER A 167 21.01 -25.22 -23.64
CA SER A 167 20.39 -23.94 -23.33
C SER A 167 20.04 -23.16 -24.62
N PRO A 168 18.92 -22.42 -24.69
CA PRO A 168 18.55 -21.62 -25.85
C PRO A 168 19.66 -20.67 -26.34
N PHE A 169 20.53 -20.21 -25.44
CA PHE A 169 21.67 -19.34 -25.75
C PHE A 169 22.84 -20.08 -26.42
N ASN A 170 23.03 -21.38 -26.12
CA ASN A 170 24.07 -22.22 -26.73
C ASN A 170 23.55 -22.99 -27.96
N VAL A 171 22.24 -23.19 -28.07
CA VAL A 171 21.59 -23.81 -29.24
C VAL A 171 21.53 -22.83 -30.42
N LEU A 172 21.32 -21.53 -30.16
CA LEU A 172 21.49 -20.47 -31.16
C LEU A 172 22.75 -19.67 -30.86
N ASN A 173 23.87 -20.00 -31.52
CA ASN A 173 24.99 -19.07 -31.59
C ASN A 173 24.51 -17.74 -32.19
N PRO A 174 25.09 -16.58 -31.83
CA PRO A 174 24.81 -15.30 -32.50
C PRO A 174 25.14 -15.32 -34.00
N GLU A 175 25.91 -16.32 -34.45
CA GLU A 175 26.22 -16.61 -35.86
C GLU A 175 25.16 -17.51 -36.55
N GLY A 176 24.08 -17.91 -35.85
CA GLY A 176 22.96 -18.66 -36.40
C GLY A 176 23.19 -20.16 -36.61
N THR A 177 24.38 -20.70 -36.31
CA THR A 177 24.67 -22.13 -36.46
C THR A 177 24.24 -22.91 -35.22
N THR A 178 23.28 -23.82 -35.37
CA THR A 178 22.83 -24.70 -34.27
C THR A 178 23.72 -25.93 -34.12
N ILE A 179 23.89 -26.46 -32.90
CA ILE A 179 24.54 -27.76 -32.66
C ILE A 179 23.81 -28.90 -33.42
N LEU A 180 22.52 -28.71 -33.71
CA LEU A 180 21.69 -29.61 -34.50
C LEU A 180 22.04 -29.63 -36.00
N SER A 181 22.70 -28.59 -36.54
CA SER A 181 23.07 -28.54 -37.96
C SER A 181 24.32 -29.38 -38.30
N LYS A 182 24.96 -29.99 -37.29
CA LYS A 182 26.13 -30.88 -37.47
C LYS A 182 25.80 -32.36 -37.31
N ILE A 183 24.53 -32.73 -37.13
CA ILE A 183 24.12 -34.14 -37.16
C ILE A 183 24.17 -34.59 -38.62
N PRO A 184 25.01 -35.56 -39.00
CA PRO A 184 25.05 -36.04 -40.38
C PRO A 184 23.73 -36.77 -40.69
N ASP A 185 22.94 -36.18 -41.59
CA ASP A 185 21.71 -36.76 -42.14
C ASP A 185 22.03 -38.06 -42.90
N LYS A 186 22.11 -39.18 -42.18
CA LYS A 186 22.28 -40.51 -42.79
C LYS A 186 20.98 -41.30 -42.96
N ASN A 187 19.80 -40.75 -42.65
CA ASN A 187 18.55 -41.53 -42.68
C ASN A 187 17.29 -40.80 -43.20
N LEU A 188 17.42 -39.68 -43.91
CA LEU A 188 16.25 -38.94 -44.44
C LEU A 188 16.01 -39.10 -45.96
N GLN A 189 16.75 -39.96 -46.67
CA GLN A 189 16.53 -40.19 -48.11
C GLN A 189 15.79 -41.49 -48.49
N GLU A 190 15.46 -42.39 -47.55
CA GLU A 190 14.83 -43.68 -47.91
C GLU A 190 13.31 -43.77 -47.68
N LYS A 191 12.64 -42.73 -47.15
CA LYS A 191 11.18 -42.77 -46.90
C LYS A 191 10.33 -41.77 -47.71
N ALA A 192 10.88 -41.15 -48.74
CA ALA A 192 10.14 -40.21 -49.60
C ALA A 192 9.78 -40.75 -51.00
N LYS A 193 9.88 -42.06 -51.25
CA LYS A 193 9.59 -42.65 -52.58
C LYS A 193 8.56 -43.78 -52.65
N VAL A 194 7.88 -44.12 -51.56
CA VAL A 194 6.82 -45.16 -51.58
C VAL A 194 5.65 -44.74 -50.71
N SER A 195 4.74 -43.91 -51.25
CA SER A 195 3.33 -43.82 -50.87
C SER A 195 2.63 -42.73 -51.68
N SER A 196 2.55 -42.97 -52.99
CA SER A 196 1.58 -42.29 -53.85
C SER A 196 0.85 -43.36 -54.66
N GLU A 197 -0.12 -44.01 -54.03
CA GLU A 197 -1.34 -44.50 -54.69
C GLU A 197 -2.33 -45.09 -53.65
N ASN A 198 -3.54 -44.55 -53.70
CA ASN A 198 -4.83 -45.09 -53.24
C ASN A 198 -5.51 -44.59 -51.94
N VAL A 199 -6.46 -43.66 -52.20
CA VAL A 199 -7.88 -43.63 -51.81
C VAL A 199 -8.32 -42.85 -50.55
N ALA A 200 -8.86 -41.66 -50.83
CA ALA A 200 -10.09 -41.01 -50.35
C ALA A 200 -10.48 -41.06 -48.86
N ASN A 201 -10.54 -39.88 -48.21
CA ASN A 201 -11.82 -39.18 -47.97
C ASN A 201 -11.65 -37.79 -47.29
N SER A 202 -12.61 -36.92 -47.61
CA SER A 202 -13.13 -35.75 -46.86
C SER A 202 -12.26 -34.50 -46.63
N GLU A 203 -12.60 -33.50 -47.46
CA GLU A 203 -12.99 -32.12 -47.11
C GLU A 203 -11.97 -31.04 -46.73
N SER A 204 -12.24 -29.90 -47.35
CA SER A 204 -11.33 -28.83 -47.73
C SER A 204 -11.84 -27.47 -47.27
N GLY A 205 -10.91 -26.61 -46.85
CA GLY A 205 -11.04 -25.16 -46.76
C GLY A 205 -10.02 -24.64 -45.75
N SER A 206 -9.07 -23.74 -46.02
CA SER A 206 -8.82 -22.86 -47.17
C SER A 206 -7.38 -22.32 -47.04
N THR A 207 -6.59 -22.50 -48.11
CA THR A 207 -5.81 -21.47 -48.83
C THR A 207 -4.92 -20.44 -48.07
N LYS A 208 -3.58 -20.61 -48.24
CA LYS A 208 -2.52 -19.65 -48.72
C LYS A 208 -2.41 -18.27 -48.03
N GLN A 209 -1.25 -17.64 -47.82
CA GLN A 209 -0.01 -17.61 -48.60
C GLN A 209 1.10 -16.84 -47.82
N SER A 210 2.34 -17.23 -48.06
CA SER A 210 3.59 -16.61 -47.63
C SER A 210 4.30 -15.98 -48.84
N GLU A 211 4.88 -14.78 -48.70
CA GLU A 211 5.96 -14.22 -49.54
C GLU A 211 6.81 -13.31 -48.64
N ASN A 212 8.05 -13.65 -48.24
CA ASN A 212 9.35 -13.55 -48.92
C ASN A 212 9.69 -12.17 -49.53
N LEU A 213 10.70 -11.49 -48.95
CA LEU A 213 11.69 -10.71 -49.71
C LEU A 213 12.89 -10.33 -48.82
N GLU A 214 14.01 -11.04 -49.03
CA GLU A 214 15.36 -10.58 -48.69
C GLU A 214 15.88 -9.69 -49.81
N THR A 215 16.62 -8.61 -49.48
CA THR A 215 17.77 -8.17 -50.30
C THR A 215 18.82 -7.47 -49.44
N SER A 216 20.05 -7.96 -49.57
CA SER A 216 21.33 -7.47 -49.07
C SER A 216 21.75 -6.11 -49.63
N VAL A 217 22.52 -5.32 -48.86
CA VAL A 217 23.69 -4.58 -49.39
C VAL A 217 24.81 -4.52 -48.34
N VAL A 218 26.01 -4.88 -48.83
CA VAL A 218 27.36 -4.92 -48.26
C VAL A 218 27.92 -3.51 -47.98
N GLY A 219 28.80 -3.39 -46.98
CA GLY A 219 29.62 -2.19 -46.79
C GLY A 219 30.66 -2.30 -45.68
N THR A 220 31.71 -3.10 -45.92
CA THR A 220 32.94 -3.15 -45.12
C THR A 220 33.79 -1.89 -45.29
N ASN A 221 34.43 -1.39 -44.22
CA ASN A 221 35.71 -0.70 -44.31
C ASN A 221 36.51 -0.90 -43.01
N THR A 222 37.61 -1.64 -43.15
CA THR A 222 38.72 -1.79 -42.20
C THR A 222 39.84 -0.83 -42.60
N LYS A 223 40.45 -0.16 -41.62
CA LYS A 223 41.90 0.12 -41.55
C LYS A 223 42.28 0.75 -40.20
N ASP A 224 42.94 -0.08 -39.40
CA ASP A 224 44.03 0.16 -38.45
C ASP A 224 44.27 1.58 -37.91
N VAL A 225 44.02 1.75 -36.61
CA VAL A 225 44.95 2.47 -35.70
C VAL A 225 45.08 1.64 -34.43
N LEU A 226 46.30 1.14 -34.23
CA LEU A 226 46.78 0.43 -33.06
C LEU A 226 47.03 1.46 -31.94
N VAL A 227 46.09 1.64 -31.01
CA VAL A 227 46.29 2.38 -29.75
C VAL A 227 45.63 1.62 -28.61
N GLU A 228 46.50 1.14 -27.72
CA GLU A 228 46.33 0.89 -26.29
C GLU A 228 45.00 0.28 -25.79
N SER A 229 45.10 -1.01 -25.52
CA SER A 229 44.18 -1.86 -24.75
C SER A 229 44.04 -1.46 -23.27
N LYS A 230 43.56 -0.24 -23.00
CA LYS A 230 43.12 0.21 -21.65
C LYS A 230 41.72 0.83 -21.61
N GLU A 231 41.04 1.02 -22.75
CA GLU A 231 39.71 1.67 -22.78
C GLU A 231 38.52 0.70 -22.91
N VAL A 232 38.76 -0.63 -22.97
CA VAL A 232 37.67 -1.61 -23.12
C VAL A 232 36.89 -1.84 -21.81
N GLU A 233 37.42 -1.43 -20.66
CA GLU A 233 36.68 -1.49 -19.38
C GLU A 233 35.69 -0.32 -19.20
N ASP A 234 35.81 0.77 -19.99
CA ASP A 234 34.98 1.97 -19.81
C ASP A 234 33.75 2.06 -20.73
N ILE A 235 33.60 1.18 -21.72
CA ILE A 235 32.35 1.06 -22.51
C ILE A 235 31.27 0.26 -21.74
N LEU A 236 31.65 -0.44 -20.66
CA LEU A 236 30.72 -1.16 -19.78
C LEU A 236 30.11 -0.28 -18.68
N LEU A 237 30.53 0.98 -18.55
CA LEU A 237 30.03 1.93 -17.55
C LEU A 237 29.14 3.02 -18.15
N LYS A 238 27.87 2.65 -18.37
CA LYS A 238 26.65 3.43 -18.07
C LYS A 238 25.51 2.82 -18.88
N ARG A 239 24.90 1.76 -18.34
CA ARG A 239 23.48 1.50 -18.64
C ARG A 239 22.71 2.70 -18.09
N SER A 240 22.59 3.75 -18.90
CA SER A 240 21.55 4.75 -18.71
C SER A 240 20.27 3.96 -18.46
N LYS A 241 19.53 4.33 -17.41
CA LYS A 241 18.25 3.71 -17.11
C LYS A 241 17.32 4.06 -18.28
N LEU A 242 17.42 3.32 -19.38
CA LEU A 242 16.47 3.37 -20.47
C LEU A 242 15.14 3.02 -19.82
N ARG A 243 14.29 4.03 -19.67
CA ARG A 243 12.92 3.80 -19.23
C ARG A 243 12.34 2.81 -20.23
N PRO A 244 11.61 1.78 -19.78
CA PRO A 244 10.91 0.90 -20.71
C PRO A 244 10.11 1.80 -21.67
N PRO A 245 10.08 1.47 -22.98
CA PRO A 245 9.38 2.29 -23.95
C PRO A 245 7.97 2.54 -23.44
N ARG A 246 7.53 3.80 -23.48
CA ARG A 246 6.16 4.18 -23.13
C ARG A 246 5.25 3.61 -24.20
N VAL A 247 4.78 2.38 -23.99
CA VAL A 247 3.75 1.79 -24.84
C VAL A 247 2.43 2.44 -24.45
N THR A 248 1.97 3.38 -25.27
CA THR A 248 0.57 3.80 -25.27
C THR A 248 -0.23 2.65 -25.87
N VAL A 249 -0.74 1.77 -25.00
CA VAL A 249 -1.68 0.73 -25.43
C VAL A 249 -3.01 1.43 -25.68
N GLU A 250 -3.35 1.60 -26.96
CA GLU A 250 -4.68 2.03 -27.35
C GLU A 250 -5.61 0.82 -27.22
N TYR A 251 -6.51 0.87 -26.23
CA TYR A 251 -7.53 -0.15 -26.06
C TYR A 251 -8.66 0.09 -27.08
N PRO A 252 -9.11 -0.96 -27.80
CA PRO A 252 -10.28 -0.87 -28.68
C PRO A 252 -11.49 -0.24 -27.99
N GLU A 253 -12.29 0.53 -28.74
CA GLU A 253 -13.45 1.24 -28.17
C GLU A 253 -14.45 0.29 -27.51
N GLU A 254 -14.62 -0.92 -28.06
CA GLU A 254 -15.54 -1.93 -27.55
C GLU A 254 -15.12 -2.45 -26.17
N GLU A 255 -13.83 -2.75 -25.99
CA GLU A 255 -13.27 -3.15 -24.68
C GLU A 255 -13.43 -2.04 -23.65
N ASN A 256 -13.20 -0.79 -24.06
CA ASN A 256 -13.40 0.38 -23.20
C ASN A 256 -14.88 0.56 -22.80
N ARG A 257 -15.83 0.30 -23.70
CA ARG A 257 -17.28 0.32 -23.41
C ARG A 257 -17.64 -0.74 -22.37
N ILE A 258 -17.18 -1.97 -22.56
CA ILE A 258 -17.41 -3.09 -21.62
C ILE A 258 -16.79 -2.76 -20.24
N ALA A 259 -15.54 -2.29 -20.22
CA ALA A 259 -14.86 -1.92 -18.98
C ALA A 259 -15.60 -0.79 -18.24
N LYS A 260 -16.15 0.19 -18.98
CA LYS A 260 -16.95 1.29 -18.40
C LYS A 260 -18.26 0.78 -17.81
N GLN A 261 -18.97 -0.12 -18.50
CA GLN A 261 -20.18 -0.76 -18.00
C GLN A 261 -19.90 -1.57 -16.74
N LEU A 262 -18.82 -2.35 -16.73
CA LEU A 262 -18.40 -3.15 -15.57
C LEU A 262 -18.06 -2.26 -14.37
N ARG A 263 -17.36 -1.14 -14.58
CA ARG A 263 -17.08 -0.15 -13.52
C ARG A 263 -18.36 0.45 -12.95
N LYS A 264 -19.33 0.75 -13.82
CA LYS A 264 -20.64 1.27 -13.39
C LYS A 264 -21.40 0.21 -12.57
N GLN A 265 -21.53 -1.02 -13.06
CA GLN A 265 -22.18 -2.10 -12.33
C GLN A 265 -21.54 -2.34 -10.95
N ARG A 266 -20.21 -2.31 -10.85
CA ARG A 266 -19.50 -2.44 -9.57
C ARG A 266 -19.82 -1.29 -8.62
N ARG A 267 -19.91 -0.05 -9.13
CA ARG A 267 -20.31 1.11 -8.33
C ARG A 267 -21.75 0.95 -7.84
N ASP A 268 -22.66 0.61 -8.73
CA ASP A 268 -24.08 0.46 -8.41
C ASP A 268 -24.29 -0.68 -7.40
N ASN A 269 -23.53 -1.77 -7.49
CA ASN A 269 -23.55 -2.87 -6.52
C ASN A 269 -22.99 -2.43 -5.16
N PHE A 270 -21.87 -1.71 -5.15
CA PHE A 270 -21.30 -1.18 -3.91
C PHE A 270 -22.25 -0.21 -3.21
N GLU A 271 -22.90 0.69 -3.97
CA GLU A 271 -23.91 1.61 -3.42
C GLU A 271 -25.12 0.85 -2.86
N ARG A 272 -25.56 -0.22 -3.52
CA ARG A 272 -26.62 -1.11 -3.02
C ARG A 272 -26.21 -1.81 -1.71
N GLU A 273 -25.01 -2.37 -1.63
CA GLU A 273 -24.50 -3.01 -0.41
C GLU A 273 -24.41 -2.02 0.77
N VAL A 274 -23.93 -0.80 0.51
CA VAL A 274 -23.87 0.26 1.53
C VAL A 274 -25.29 0.65 2.00
N SER A 275 -26.23 0.76 1.06
CA SER A 275 -27.62 1.06 1.39
C SER A 275 -28.28 -0.07 2.21
N GLN A 276 -28.01 -1.34 1.87
CA GLN A 276 -28.51 -2.49 2.63
C GLN A 276 -27.96 -2.50 4.06
N ARG A 277 -26.65 -2.35 4.24
CA ARG A 277 -26.04 -2.24 5.57
C ARG A 277 -26.64 -1.10 6.40
N ARG A 278 -26.93 0.03 5.77
CA ARG A 278 -27.59 1.15 6.46
C ARG A 278 -29.00 0.77 6.93
N GLN A 279 -29.74 -0.02 6.16
CA GLN A 279 -31.07 -0.50 6.54
C GLN A 279 -30.99 -1.55 7.66
N GLU A 280 -30.02 -2.47 7.60
CA GLU A 280 -29.75 -3.46 8.66
C GLU A 280 -29.46 -2.76 10.00
N LEU A 281 -28.58 -1.76 10.00
CA LEU A 281 -28.26 -0.98 11.20
C LEU A 281 -29.47 -0.20 11.74
N LEU A 282 -30.36 0.27 10.86
CA LEU A 282 -31.58 0.96 11.28
C LEU A 282 -32.57 -0.02 11.93
N LEU A 283 -32.65 -1.24 11.41
CA LEU A 283 -33.45 -2.32 11.96
C LEU A 283 -32.92 -2.77 13.34
N GLU A 284 -31.60 -2.88 13.47
CA GLU A 284 -30.94 -3.13 14.76
C GLU A 284 -31.29 -2.03 15.77
N LEU A 285 -31.15 -0.76 15.37
CA LEU A 285 -31.55 0.38 16.19
C LEU A 285 -33.03 0.35 16.57
N TYR A 286 -33.91 -0.09 15.66
CA TYR A 286 -35.34 -0.22 15.93
C TYR A 286 -35.62 -1.27 17.00
N HIS A 287 -34.95 -2.42 16.96
CA HIS A 287 -35.07 -3.46 17.99
C HIS A 287 -34.45 -3.01 19.31
N GLU A 288 -33.37 -2.22 19.29
CA GLU A 288 -32.77 -1.61 20.48
C GLU A 288 -33.60 -0.45 21.05
N ALA A 289 -34.48 0.15 20.25
CA ALA A 289 -35.27 1.32 20.67
C ALA A 289 -36.21 1.03 21.85
N GLU A 290 -36.57 -0.24 22.09
CA GLU A 290 -37.30 -0.66 23.30
C GLU A 290 -36.55 -0.29 24.59
N ASN A 291 -35.21 -0.25 24.53
CA ASN A 291 -34.36 0.13 25.66
C ASN A 291 -34.16 1.65 25.79
N PHE A 292 -34.71 2.46 24.88
CA PHE A 292 -34.51 3.91 24.94
C PHE A 292 -35.29 4.53 26.10
N ILE A 293 -34.67 5.52 26.74
CA ILE A 293 -35.24 6.22 27.87
C ILE A 293 -36.21 7.29 27.34
N THR A 294 -37.46 7.17 27.74
CA THR A 294 -38.54 8.14 27.56
C THR A 294 -38.94 8.70 28.91
N TYR A 295 -39.68 9.82 28.94
CA TYR A 295 -40.14 10.39 30.22
C TYR A 295 -41.02 9.44 31.02
N GLU A 296 -41.74 8.53 30.35
CA GLU A 296 -42.66 7.59 30.98
C GLU A 296 -41.94 6.39 31.59
N ASN A 297 -40.88 5.88 30.94
CA ASN A 297 -40.12 4.71 31.43
C ASN A 297 -38.88 5.09 32.27
N MET A 298 -38.61 6.39 32.46
CA MET A 298 -37.40 6.86 33.14
C MET A 298 -37.31 6.37 34.59
N GLU A 299 -38.40 6.50 35.36
CA GLU A 299 -38.41 6.10 36.77
C GLU A 299 -38.27 4.59 36.92
N GLU A 300 -38.90 3.80 36.04
CA GLU A 300 -38.77 2.35 35.99
C GLU A 300 -37.32 1.96 35.73
N LYS A 301 -36.68 2.54 34.71
CA LYS A 301 -35.27 2.25 34.36
C LYS A 301 -34.29 2.69 35.45
N ILE A 302 -34.57 3.81 36.14
CA ILE A 302 -33.80 4.23 37.32
C ILE A 302 -33.94 3.20 38.44
N SER A 303 -35.17 2.75 38.71
CA SER A 303 -35.42 1.76 39.75
C SER A 303 -34.79 0.40 39.41
N GLU A 304 -34.86 -0.04 38.14
CA GLU A 304 -34.23 -1.25 37.62
C GLU A 304 -32.70 -1.16 37.77
N PHE A 305 -32.11 -0.02 37.42
CA PHE A 305 -30.66 0.22 37.58
C PHE A 305 -30.21 0.18 39.04
N PHE A 306 -30.97 0.75 39.97
CA PHE A 306 -30.61 0.76 41.40
C PHE A 306 -31.00 -0.51 42.15
N SER A 307 -31.99 -1.26 41.67
CA SER A 307 -32.40 -2.56 42.25
C SER A 307 -31.63 -3.74 41.66
N GLY A 308 -31.15 -3.61 40.43
CA GLY A 308 -30.24 -4.55 39.79
C GLY A 308 -28.93 -4.60 40.57
N SER A 309 -28.74 -5.62 41.38
CA SER A 309 -27.48 -5.89 42.09
C SER A 309 -26.35 -6.35 41.17
N GLU A 310 -26.53 -6.25 39.85
CA GLU A 310 -25.45 -6.46 38.89
C GLU A 310 -24.52 -5.26 38.98
N LEU A 311 -23.51 -5.40 39.84
CA LEU A 311 -22.27 -4.67 39.71
C LEU A 311 -21.85 -4.78 38.25
N VAL A 312 -22.01 -3.68 37.50
CA VAL A 312 -21.40 -3.56 36.19
C VAL A 312 -19.91 -3.69 36.45
N ASP A 313 -19.37 -4.87 36.18
CA ASP A 313 -17.95 -5.15 36.33
C ASP A 313 -17.24 -4.21 35.35
N PHE A 314 -16.71 -3.12 35.88
CA PHE A 314 -15.78 -2.28 35.15
C PHE A 314 -14.54 -3.13 34.91
N TYR A 315 -14.43 -3.69 33.71
CA TYR A 315 -13.27 -4.47 33.33
C TYR A 315 -12.05 -3.56 33.14
N ASP A 316 -11.23 -3.44 34.16
CA ASP A 316 -9.90 -2.87 34.00
C ASP A 316 -9.02 -3.78 33.13
N LEU A 317 -8.04 -3.21 32.43
CA LEU A 317 -7.13 -3.96 31.56
C LEU A 317 -6.49 -5.19 32.24
N PRO A 318 -6.08 -5.14 33.53
CA PRO A 318 -5.59 -6.31 34.26
C PRO A 318 -6.66 -7.39 34.43
N THR A 319 -7.91 -7.03 34.72
CA THR A 319 -9.01 -8.00 34.87
C THR A 319 -9.32 -8.71 33.54
N LEU A 320 -9.22 -8.00 32.41
CA LEU A 320 -9.33 -8.61 31.08
C LEU A 320 -8.18 -9.58 30.79
N LEU A 321 -6.95 -9.22 31.18
CA LEU A 321 -5.78 -10.09 31.03
C LEU A 321 -5.87 -11.32 31.94
N ASP A 322 -6.33 -11.11 33.18
CA ASP A 322 -6.52 -12.18 34.15
C ASP A 322 -7.59 -13.13 33.66
N ASN A 323 -8.77 -12.64 33.21
CA ASN A 323 -9.81 -13.47 32.59
C ASN A 323 -9.30 -14.23 31.36
N LEU A 324 -8.45 -13.62 30.53
CA LEU A 324 -7.82 -14.30 29.41
C LEU A 324 -6.88 -15.42 29.87
N SER A 325 -6.17 -15.22 30.98
CA SER A 325 -5.21 -16.17 31.54
C SER A 325 -5.85 -17.30 32.36
N THR A 326 -6.88 -16.99 33.16
CA THR A 326 -7.56 -17.90 34.09
C THR A 326 -8.61 -18.74 33.39
N ASN A 327 -9.44 -18.12 32.55
CA ASN A 327 -10.44 -18.80 31.75
C ASN A 327 -9.87 -19.25 30.39
N GLY A 328 -8.60 -18.96 30.10
CA GLY A 328 -7.96 -19.32 28.82
C GLY A 328 -8.60 -18.66 27.61
N GLY A 329 -9.29 -17.53 27.80
CA GLY A 329 -10.11 -16.88 26.79
C GLY A 329 -11.42 -17.60 26.46
N VAL A 330 -11.87 -18.52 27.32
CA VAL A 330 -13.22 -19.09 27.26
C VAL A 330 -14.21 -17.99 27.65
N LEU A 331 -15.25 -17.85 26.83
CA LEU A 331 -16.31 -16.87 27.03
C LEU A 331 -17.07 -17.18 28.30
N THR A 332 -17.52 -16.14 28.98
CA THR A 332 -18.50 -16.29 30.05
C THR A 332 -19.79 -16.89 29.48
N SER A 333 -20.60 -17.56 30.30
CA SER A 333 -21.87 -18.15 29.85
C SER A 333 -22.83 -17.12 29.25
N THR A 334 -22.77 -15.88 29.75
CA THR A 334 -23.55 -14.76 29.25
C THR A 334 -23.04 -14.28 27.88
N GLU A 335 -21.73 -14.20 27.69
CA GLU A 335 -21.13 -13.89 26.39
C GLU A 335 -21.35 -14.99 25.35
N SER A 336 -21.29 -16.26 25.76
CA SER A 336 -21.59 -17.37 24.84
C SER A 336 -23.05 -17.33 24.40
N ALA A 337 -23.99 -17.12 25.33
CA ALA A 337 -25.41 -16.99 24.98
C ALA A 337 -25.69 -15.82 24.03
N LYS A 338 -25.01 -14.67 24.22
CA LYS A 338 -25.10 -13.54 23.28
C LYS A 338 -24.59 -13.92 21.89
N ARG A 339 -23.44 -14.58 21.80
CA ARG A 339 -22.88 -15.00 20.50
C ARG A 339 -23.69 -16.08 19.81
N ASP A 340 -24.27 -17.01 20.57
CA ASP A 340 -25.15 -18.04 20.03
C ASP A 340 -26.38 -17.39 19.39
N MET A 341 -26.98 -16.40 20.08
CA MET A 341 -28.08 -15.60 19.54
C MET A 341 -27.65 -14.76 18.32
N ASP A 342 -26.47 -14.12 18.34
CA ASP A 342 -25.95 -13.39 17.17
C ASP A 342 -25.73 -14.32 15.97
N PHE A 343 -25.28 -15.55 16.24
CA PHE A 343 -25.05 -16.56 15.23
C PHE A 343 -26.35 -17.09 14.64
N GLU A 344 -27.34 -17.40 15.48
CA GLU A 344 -28.68 -17.78 15.04
C GLU A 344 -29.32 -16.66 14.21
N ASN A 345 -29.21 -15.41 14.67
CA ASN A 345 -29.67 -14.24 13.92
C ASN A 345 -28.99 -14.11 12.55
N ALA A 346 -27.68 -14.33 12.47
CA ALA A 346 -26.95 -14.30 11.20
C ALA A 346 -27.33 -15.44 10.25
N LEU A 347 -27.71 -16.62 10.77
CA LEU A 347 -28.17 -17.75 9.97
C LEU A 347 -29.59 -17.55 9.44
N ASP A 348 -30.49 -17.06 10.30
CA ASP A 348 -31.89 -16.87 9.98
C ASP A 348 -32.16 -15.55 9.24
N GLY A 349 -31.17 -14.65 9.19
CA GLY A 349 -31.30 -13.32 8.59
C GLY A 349 -32.09 -12.33 9.47
N THR A 350 -32.32 -12.68 10.72
CA THR A 350 -33.03 -11.90 11.74
C THR A 350 -32.08 -10.94 12.47
N VAL A 351 -32.64 -9.95 13.17
CA VAL A 351 -31.86 -8.95 13.93
C VAL A 351 -32.51 -8.70 15.28
N GLY A 352 -31.71 -8.43 16.31
CA GLY A 352 -32.17 -8.01 17.63
C GLY A 352 -32.35 -9.16 18.65
N PRO A 353 -32.70 -8.82 19.90
CA PRO A 353 -32.92 -9.80 20.95
C PRO A 353 -34.19 -10.61 20.65
N ARG A 354 -34.11 -11.95 20.74
CA ARG A 354 -35.21 -12.93 20.50
C ARG A 354 -35.62 -13.14 19.03
N HIS A 355 -34.68 -13.13 18.09
CA HIS A 355 -34.97 -13.37 16.66
C HIS A 355 -35.99 -12.38 16.08
N GLY A 356 -35.74 -11.07 16.26
CA GLY A 356 -36.58 -10.03 15.70
C GLY A 356 -36.61 -10.08 14.17
N VAL A 357 -37.64 -9.47 13.57
CA VAL A 357 -37.86 -9.48 12.10
C VAL A 357 -36.60 -9.00 11.37
N GLY A 358 -36.20 -9.74 10.32
CA GLY A 358 -35.03 -9.45 9.49
C GLY A 358 -35.28 -8.46 8.36
N LEU A 359 -34.21 -7.96 7.74
CA LEU A 359 -34.34 -7.03 6.61
C LEU A 359 -35.03 -7.69 5.40
N SER A 360 -34.78 -8.97 5.15
CA SER A 360 -35.45 -9.75 4.10
C SER A 360 -36.96 -9.69 4.24
N ASP A 361 -37.45 -9.93 5.46
CA ASP A 361 -38.87 -10.05 5.75
C ASP A 361 -39.56 -8.69 5.65
N VAL A 362 -38.89 -7.61 6.10
CA VAL A 362 -39.38 -6.24 5.94
C VAL A 362 -39.48 -5.86 4.46
N LEU A 363 -38.48 -6.24 3.64
CA LEU A 363 -38.50 -5.97 2.20
C LEU A 363 -39.58 -6.79 1.49
N GLU A 364 -39.78 -8.05 1.89
CA GLU A 364 -40.85 -8.88 1.39
C GLU A 364 -42.23 -8.31 1.74
N TYR A 365 -42.43 -7.94 3.00
CA TYR A 365 -43.64 -7.27 3.47
C TYR A 365 -43.93 -5.99 2.68
N LYS A 366 -42.90 -5.15 2.50
CA LYS A 366 -43.01 -3.93 1.69
C LYS A 366 -43.43 -4.23 0.26
N LYS A 367 -42.82 -5.23 -0.40
CA LYS A 367 -43.15 -5.63 -1.77
C LYS A 367 -44.59 -6.15 -1.87
N ASN A 368 -45.06 -6.89 -0.87
CA ASN A 368 -46.42 -7.43 -0.81
C ASN A 368 -47.48 -6.36 -0.55
N HIS A 369 -47.11 -5.20 0.02
CA HIS A 369 -48.02 -4.07 0.26
C HIS A 369 -47.93 -2.97 -0.78
N GLU A 370 -46.78 -2.77 -1.44
CA GLU A 370 -46.68 -1.88 -2.61
C GLU A 370 -47.38 -2.47 -3.86
N SER A 371 -47.69 -3.76 -3.85
CA SER A 371 -48.40 -4.46 -4.93
C SER A 371 -49.92 -4.51 -4.76
N GLN A 372 -50.47 -3.99 -3.66
CA GLN A 372 -51.90 -3.78 -3.49
C GLN A 372 -52.25 -2.33 -3.88
N PRO A 373 -53.01 -2.11 -4.97
CA PRO A 373 -53.35 -0.78 -5.48
C PRO A 373 -54.29 0.01 -4.57
#